data_AF-A0A8H4XUR1-F1
#
_entry.id   AF-A0A8H4XUR1-F1
#
_cell.length_a   1.000
_cell.length_b   1.000
_cell.length_c   1.000
_cell.angle_alpha   90.00
_cell.angle_beta   90.00
_cell.angle_gamma   90.00
#
_symmetry.space_group_name_H-M   'P 1'
#
loop_
_entity.id
_entity.type
_entity.pdbx_description
1 polymer ?
#
loop_
_entity_poly.entity_id
_entity_poly.type
_entity_poly.pdbx_seq_one_letter_code
_entity_poly.pdbx_strand_id
1 'polypeptide(L)'
;YLWSNSRYWGDFKAIWAEWPKQEVAGEMKWYLLTQLAFWIQQIFTVNVEERRKDFYHMLSHHVLTSALLSAAYIYRFYNVANVVLSLMDIVDFLLPAAKILKYSGYEKMCNAVFVTLILTWLVTRHILYPMLCWSIYQNVPEVMSYGCYNGKTAQLYTTNGYPNRFAYMFGPYLSEEGPFCMNFTIKWIFLSFLLAIQVLSILWFGMILRVAINALRSGSAEDTRSDDEDEGEEEDEEENVDISVSPNNESLSRAAAEKASGSEGSWRRANAPAPTRRGGGILGDSDRKALLGRIGCDKPTHD
;
A
#
# COMPACT_ATOMS: atom_id res chain seq x y z
N TYR A 1 16.81 -6.87 17.24
CA TYR A 1 17.94 -7.78 17.47
C TYR A 1 19.05 -7.56 16.45
N LEU A 2 18.84 -7.84 15.15
CA LEU A 2 19.89 -7.71 14.13
C LEU A 2 20.42 -6.26 13.98
N TRP A 3 19.53 -5.27 14.01
CA TRP A 3 19.94 -3.86 13.96
C TRP A 3 20.55 -3.39 15.30
N SER A 4 19.91 -3.70 16.43
CA SER A 4 20.38 -3.28 17.77
C SER A 4 21.74 -3.85 18.19
N ASN A 5 22.12 -5.02 17.65
CA ASN A 5 23.41 -5.66 17.93
C ASN A 5 24.45 -5.42 16.83
N SER A 6 24.12 -4.61 15.82
CA SER A 6 25.07 -4.30 14.76
C SER A 6 26.05 -3.21 15.20
N ARG A 7 27.25 -3.22 14.61
CA ARG A 7 28.28 -2.20 14.84
C ARG A 7 27.84 -0.78 14.42
N TYR A 8 26.83 -0.69 13.55
CA TYR A 8 26.32 0.56 12.99
C TYR A 8 25.02 1.04 13.67
N TRP A 9 24.68 0.50 14.84
CA TRP A 9 23.54 1.00 15.62
C TRP A 9 23.79 2.45 16.06
N GLY A 10 23.00 3.38 15.53
CA GLY A 10 23.11 4.82 15.83
C GLY A 10 24.22 5.58 15.10
N ASP A 11 25.12 4.90 14.38
CA ASP A 11 26.14 5.52 13.53
C ASP A 11 25.90 5.18 12.06
N PHE A 12 25.34 6.15 11.33
CA PHE A 12 25.04 6.01 9.91
C PHE A 12 26.31 5.94 9.04
N LYS A 13 27.44 6.49 9.47
CA LYS A 13 28.70 6.40 8.72
C LYS A 13 29.25 4.97 8.74
N ALA A 14 29.12 4.29 9.88
CA ALA A 14 29.57 2.90 10.05
C ALA A 14 28.80 1.89 9.17
N ILE A 15 27.62 2.23 8.66
CA ILE A 15 26.84 1.39 7.74
C ILE A 15 27.66 1.04 6.48
N TRP A 16 28.41 2.02 5.98
CA TRP A 16 29.12 1.95 4.69
C TRP A 16 30.54 1.39 4.81
N ALA A 17 31.09 1.33 6.02
CA ALA A 17 32.50 1.01 6.26
C ALA A 17 32.89 -0.43 5.89
N GLU A 18 31.94 -1.37 5.96
CA GLU A 18 32.19 -2.79 5.64
C GLU A 18 31.88 -3.15 4.17
N TRP A 19 31.47 -2.19 3.35
CA TRP A 19 31.17 -2.46 1.95
C TRP A 19 32.45 -2.41 1.08
N PRO A 20 32.66 -3.36 0.15
CA PRO A 20 31.81 -4.51 -0.18
C PRO A 20 32.18 -5.77 0.63
N LYS A 21 31.23 -6.28 1.42
CA LYS A 21 31.44 -7.50 2.19
C LYS A 21 31.30 -8.74 1.31
N GLN A 22 32.22 -9.70 1.44
CA GLN A 22 32.13 -10.96 0.69
C GLN A 22 31.07 -11.90 1.26
N GLU A 23 31.06 -12.05 2.58
CA GLU A 23 30.20 -12.99 3.29
C GLU A 23 29.18 -12.27 4.16
N VAL A 24 27.94 -12.75 4.13
CA VAL A 24 26.85 -12.27 4.98
C VAL A 24 26.53 -13.35 6.01
N ALA A 25 26.28 -12.96 7.26
CA ALA A 25 25.85 -13.89 8.29
C ALA A 25 24.55 -14.60 7.86
N GLY A 26 24.42 -15.89 8.17
CA GLY A 26 23.27 -16.71 7.78
C GLY A 26 21.93 -16.09 8.18
N GLU A 27 21.85 -15.53 9.39
CA GLU A 27 20.66 -14.85 9.91
C GLU A 27 20.28 -13.62 9.08
N MET A 28 21.26 -12.79 8.70
CA MET A 28 21.03 -11.63 7.87
C MET A 28 20.58 -12.04 6.46
N LYS A 29 21.18 -13.10 5.91
CA LYS A 29 20.77 -13.64 4.61
C LYS A 29 19.32 -14.15 4.66
N TRP A 30 18.98 -14.91 5.69
CA TRP A 30 17.63 -15.43 5.87
C TRP A 30 16.61 -14.31 6.02
N TYR A 31 16.92 -13.29 6.82
CA TYR A 31 16.06 -12.11 7.01
C TYR A 31 15.82 -11.37 5.68
N LEU A 32 16.88 -11.03 4.93
CA LEU A 32 16.76 -10.31 3.67
C LEU A 32 15.99 -11.09 2.60
N LEU A 33 16.23 -12.40 2.48
CA LEU A 33 15.55 -13.24 1.50
C LEU A 33 14.08 -13.47 1.86
N THR A 34 13.77 -13.65 3.14
CA THR A 34 12.38 -13.79 3.61
C THR A 34 11.61 -12.51 3.37
N GLN A 35 12.20 -11.34 3.67
CA GLN A 35 11.58 -10.05 3.38
C GLN A 35 11.36 -9.85 1.88
N LEU A 36 12.34 -10.22 1.04
CA LEU A 36 12.18 -10.13 -0.40
C LEU A 36 11.04 -11.03 -0.91
N ALA A 37 10.95 -12.27 -0.40
CA ALA A 37 9.87 -13.19 -0.75
C ALA A 37 8.49 -12.64 -0.33
N PHE A 38 8.39 -12.08 0.88
CA PHE A 38 7.17 -11.43 1.36
C PHE A 38 6.76 -10.26 0.47
N TRP A 39 7.66 -9.34 0.14
CA TRP A 39 7.34 -8.18 -0.70
C TRP A 39 6.96 -8.56 -2.15
N ILE A 40 7.58 -9.59 -2.72
CA ILE A 40 7.16 -10.14 -4.02
C ILE A 40 5.76 -10.75 -3.92
N GLN A 41 5.46 -11.48 -2.85
CA GLN A 41 4.12 -12.03 -2.62
C GLN A 41 3.06 -10.92 -2.46
N GLN A 42 3.39 -9.79 -1.85
CA GLN A 42 2.47 -8.64 -1.75
C GLN A 42 2.08 -8.06 -3.13
N ILE A 43 2.96 -8.12 -4.13
CA ILE A 43 2.62 -7.73 -5.51
C ILE A 43 1.52 -8.65 -6.07
N PHE A 44 1.56 -9.94 -5.77
CA PHE A 44 0.48 -10.86 -6.17
C PHE A 44 -0.81 -10.54 -5.40
N THR A 45 -0.73 -10.37 -4.09
CA THR A 45 -1.90 -10.12 -3.23
C THR A 45 -2.64 -8.85 -3.60
N VAL A 46 -1.96 -7.74 -3.89
CA VAL A 46 -2.63 -6.49 -4.28
C VAL A 46 -3.41 -6.61 -5.59
N ASN A 47 -3.03 -7.53 -6.48
CA ASN A 47 -3.77 -7.81 -7.72
C ASN A 47 -4.96 -8.76 -7.53
N VAL A 48 -4.97 -9.54 -6.43
CA VAL A 48 -6.08 -10.43 -6.08
C VAL A 48 -7.13 -9.70 -5.23
N GLU A 49 -6.70 -8.76 -4.39
CA GLU A 49 -7.60 -7.91 -3.61
C GLU A 49 -8.48 -7.03 -4.51
N GLU A 50 -9.68 -6.70 -4.02
CA GLU A 50 -10.59 -5.78 -4.70
C GLU A 50 -9.92 -4.42 -4.92
N ARG A 51 -10.01 -3.92 -6.15
CA ARG A 51 -9.29 -2.72 -6.57
C ARG A 51 -9.89 -1.47 -5.94
N ARG A 52 -9.16 -0.91 -4.98
CA ARG A 52 -9.52 0.30 -4.24
C ARG A 52 -8.82 1.53 -4.85
N LYS A 53 -9.22 2.75 -4.49
CA LYS A 53 -8.70 4.00 -5.08
C LYS A 53 -7.19 4.19 -4.93
N ASP A 54 -6.60 3.61 -3.89
CA ASP A 54 -5.18 3.60 -3.58
C ASP A 54 -4.37 2.50 -4.31
N PHE A 55 -5.00 1.72 -5.20
CA PHE A 55 -4.39 0.57 -5.87
C PHE A 55 -3.03 0.91 -6.52
N TYR A 56 -2.96 1.97 -7.32
CA TYR A 56 -1.72 2.33 -8.01
C TYR A 56 -0.64 2.83 -7.05
N HIS A 57 -1.02 3.48 -5.95
CA HIS A 57 -0.07 3.90 -4.92
C HIS A 57 0.51 2.69 -4.18
N MET A 58 -0.32 1.71 -3.82
CA MET A 58 0.13 0.47 -3.18
C MET A 58 0.96 -0.41 -4.13
N LEU A 59 0.51 -0.60 -5.37
CA LEU A 59 1.26 -1.38 -6.37
C LEU A 59 2.63 -0.74 -6.68
N SER A 60 2.67 0.57 -6.93
CA SER A 60 3.94 1.27 -7.20
C SER A 60 4.91 1.17 -6.03
N HIS A 61 4.42 1.27 -4.79
CA HIS A 61 5.23 1.02 -3.60
C HIS A 61 5.81 -0.40 -3.57
N HIS A 62 4.99 -1.44 -3.77
CA HIS A 62 5.46 -2.82 -3.73
C HIS A 62 6.48 -3.13 -4.83
N VAL A 63 6.31 -2.55 -6.02
CA VAL A 63 7.29 -2.65 -7.12
C VAL A 63 8.59 -1.94 -6.74
N LEU A 64 8.51 -0.71 -6.21
CA LEU A 64 9.70 0.07 -5.84
C LEU A 64 10.47 -0.58 -4.68
N THR A 65 9.78 -1.05 -3.63
CA THR A 65 10.40 -1.71 -2.48
C THR A 65 11.03 -3.05 -2.87
N SER A 66 10.35 -3.86 -3.69
CA SER A 66 10.90 -5.12 -4.20
C SER A 66 12.14 -4.89 -5.08
N ALA A 67 12.09 -3.88 -5.96
CA ALA A 67 13.22 -3.51 -6.81
C ALA A 67 14.42 -3.01 -5.97
N LEU A 68 14.16 -2.13 -5.00
CA LEU A 68 15.18 -1.57 -4.12
C LEU A 68 15.83 -2.65 -3.23
N LEU A 69 15.04 -3.56 -2.66
CA LEU A 69 15.55 -4.65 -1.83
C LEU A 69 16.35 -5.66 -2.66
N SER A 70 15.89 -5.98 -3.87
CA SER A 70 16.64 -6.82 -4.81
C SER A 70 17.98 -6.18 -5.17
N ALA A 71 17.98 -4.88 -5.49
CA ALA A 71 19.21 -4.14 -5.77
C ALA A 71 20.14 -4.09 -4.57
N ALA A 72 19.62 -3.83 -3.37
CA ALA A 72 20.43 -3.82 -2.15
C ALA A 72 21.06 -5.19 -1.86
N TYR A 73 20.36 -6.30 -2.15
CA TYR A 73 20.90 -7.64 -2.00
C TYR A 73 22.03 -7.93 -3.01
N ILE A 74 21.81 -7.58 -4.28
CA ILE A 74 22.74 -7.87 -5.38
C ILE A 74 24.00 -6.99 -5.33
N TYR A 75 23.83 -5.70 -5.04
CA TYR A 75 24.94 -4.75 -4.82
C TYR A 75 25.55 -4.85 -3.42
N ARG A 76 25.08 -5.80 -2.58
CA ARG A 76 25.63 -6.12 -1.26
C ARG A 76 25.52 -4.98 -0.24
N PHE A 77 24.51 -4.14 -0.36
CA PHE A 77 24.16 -3.11 0.61
C PHE A 77 23.36 -3.69 1.80
N TYR A 78 23.84 -4.80 2.38
CA TYR A 78 23.10 -5.55 3.42
C TYR A 78 22.84 -4.72 4.68
N ASN A 79 23.84 -3.94 5.12
CA ASN A 79 23.71 -3.10 6.31
C ASN A 79 22.64 -2.02 6.11
N VAL A 80 22.64 -1.34 4.97
CA VAL A 80 21.63 -0.31 4.69
C VAL A 80 20.24 -0.95 4.54
N ALA A 81 20.16 -2.11 3.89
CA ALA A 81 18.89 -2.84 3.73
C ALA A 81 18.29 -3.20 5.09
N ASN A 82 19.11 -3.69 6.03
CA ASN A 82 18.66 -4.01 7.37
C ASN A 82 18.11 -2.78 8.11
N VAL A 83 18.77 -1.62 8.00
CA VAL A 83 18.28 -0.37 8.61
C VAL A 83 16.97 0.06 7.97
N VAL A 84 16.89 0.09 6.64
CA VAL A 84 15.65 0.47 5.92
C VAL A 84 14.50 -0.45 6.30
N LEU A 85 14.69 -1.77 6.26
CA LEU A 85 13.65 -2.74 6.61
C LEU A 85 13.22 -2.58 8.07
N SER A 86 14.16 -2.44 9.00
CA SER A 86 13.84 -2.26 10.42
C SER A 86 13.05 -0.96 10.69
N LEU A 87 13.41 0.13 10.00
CA LEU A 87 12.64 1.37 10.05
C LEU A 87 11.24 1.11 9.50
N MET A 88 11.11 0.36 8.41
CA MET A 88 9.85 0.11 7.72
C MET A 88 8.87 -0.76 8.54
N ASP A 89 9.32 -1.93 8.98
CA ASP A 89 8.50 -3.00 9.56
C ASP A 89 7.79 -2.62 10.87
N ILE A 90 8.36 -1.72 11.68
CA ILE A 90 7.80 -1.40 13.02
C ILE A 90 6.39 -0.79 12.94
N VAL A 91 6.12 0.00 11.91
CA VAL A 91 4.80 0.61 11.69
C VAL A 91 3.83 -0.40 11.12
N ASP A 92 4.31 -1.28 10.24
CA ASP A 92 3.51 -2.31 9.57
C ASP A 92 2.98 -3.35 10.56
N PHE A 93 3.63 -3.50 11.72
CA PHE A 93 3.10 -4.25 12.85
C PHE A 93 1.99 -3.50 13.61
N LEU A 94 2.12 -2.19 13.81
CA LEU A 94 1.17 -1.39 14.59
C LEU A 94 -0.18 -1.20 13.89
N LEU A 95 -0.19 -1.07 12.56
CA LEU A 95 -1.41 -0.90 11.75
C LEU A 95 -2.44 -2.04 11.93
N PRO A 96 -2.09 -3.33 11.69
CA PRO A 96 -3.02 -4.44 11.91
C PRO A 96 -3.31 -4.66 13.40
N ALA A 97 -2.35 -4.38 14.29
CA ALA A 97 -2.59 -4.46 15.74
C ALA A 97 -3.72 -3.51 16.18
N ALA A 98 -3.75 -2.27 15.67
CA ALA A 98 -4.83 -1.33 15.93
C ALA A 98 -6.19 -1.86 15.42
N LYS A 99 -6.23 -2.43 14.21
CA LYS A 99 -7.45 -3.01 13.63
C LYS A 99 -7.98 -4.19 14.45
N ILE A 100 -7.10 -5.11 14.87
CA ILE A 100 -7.49 -6.27 15.69
C ILE A 100 -8.06 -5.82 17.04
N LEU A 101 -7.45 -4.80 17.67
CA LEU A 101 -7.95 -4.24 18.93
C LEU A 101 -9.32 -3.56 18.77
N LYS A 102 -9.54 -2.87 17.65
CA LYS A 102 -10.85 -2.29 17.30
C LYS A 102 -11.91 -3.39 17.16
N TYR A 103 -11.62 -4.47 16.43
CA TYR A 103 -12.54 -5.61 16.29
C TYR A 103 -12.80 -6.37 17.59
N SER A 104 -11.84 -6.34 18.52
CA SER A 104 -11.99 -6.94 19.84
C SER A 104 -12.78 -6.05 20.83
N GLY A 105 -13.22 -4.86 20.42
CA GLY A 105 -13.98 -3.92 21.26
C GLY A 105 -13.14 -3.13 22.26
N TYR A 106 -11.81 -3.18 22.18
CA TYR A 106 -10.90 -2.48 23.12
C TYR A 106 -10.53 -1.07 22.62
N GLU A 107 -11.50 -0.16 22.59
CA GLU A 107 -11.35 1.18 21.98
C GLU A 107 -10.26 2.06 22.62
N LYS A 108 -10.11 2.02 23.95
CA LYS A 108 -9.04 2.79 24.64
C LYS A 108 -7.64 2.34 24.20
N MET A 109 -7.44 1.04 24.05
CA MET A 109 -6.17 0.47 23.59
C MET A 109 -5.96 0.76 22.10
N CYS A 110 -7.02 0.71 21.29
CA CYS A 110 -6.97 1.10 19.88
C CYS A 110 -6.49 2.56 19.73
N ASN A 111 -7.06 3.49 20.50
CA ASN A 111 -6.64 4.90 20.46
C ASN A 111 -5.19 5.09 20.93
N ALA A 112 -4.76 4.37 21.97
CA ALA A 112 -3.37 4.41 22.42
C ALA A 112 -2.40 3.87 21.36
N VAL A 113 -2.73 2.77 20.68
CA VAL A 113 -1.94 2.22 19.58
C VAL A 113 -1.93 3.18 18.38
N PHE A 114 -3.05 3.84 18.09
CA PHE A 114 -3.13 4.83 17.01
C PHE A 114 -2.23 6.05 17.27
N VAL A 115 -2.22 6.60 18.49
CA VAL A 115 -1.27 7.68 18.86
C VAL A 115 0.18 7.19 18.77
N THR A 116 0.45 5.97 19.25
CA THR A 116 1.78 5.36 19.16
C THR A 116 2.22 5.18 17.71
N LEU A 117 1.28 4.84 16.82
CA LEU A 117 1.52 4.72 15.38
C LEU A 117 1.92 6.05 14.76
N ILE A 118 1.23 7.15 15.07
CA ILE A 118 1.57 8.49 14.56
C ILE A 118 2.99 8.89 14.99
N LEU A 119 3.30 8.72 16.27
CA LEU A 119 4.63 9.05 16.82
C LEU A 119 5.73 8.17 16.20
N THR A 120 5.49 6.87 16.11
CA THR A 120 6.44 5.92 15.52
C THR A 120 6.65 6.21 14.03
N TRP A 121 5.59 6.54 13.29
CA TRP A 121 5.67 6.96 11.89
C TRP A 121 6.54 8.20 11.74
N LEU A 122 6.27 9.25 12.53
CA LEU A 122 7.02 10.50 12.47
C LEU A 122 8.52 10.26 12.71
N VAL A 123 8.88 9.54 13.78
CA VAL A 123 10.28 9.27 14.11
C VAL A 123 10.95 8.43 13.04
N THR A 124 10.34 7.32 12.64
CA THR A 124 11.00 6.37 11.73
C THR A 124 11.07 6.89 10.29
N ARG A 125 10.00 7.53 9.78
CA ARG A 125 9.88 7.96 8.37
C ARG A 125 10.30 9.40 8.12
N HIS A 126 10.18 10.31 9.09
CA HIS A 126 10.47 11.73 8.87
C HIS A 126 11.71 12.22 9.60
N ILE A 127 12.26 11.44 10.53
CA ILE A 127 13.53 11.77 11.20
C ILE A 127 14.63 10.79 10.77
N LEU A 128 14.50 9.50 11.10
CA LEU A 128 15.57 8.52 10.88
C LEU A 128 15.79 8.18 9.40
N TYR A 129 14.73 8.01 8.61
CA TYR A 129 14.86 7.69 7.19
C TYR A 129 15.50 8.83 6.37
N PRO A 130 15.12 10.11 6.53
CA PRO A 130 15.84 11.22 5.88
C PRO A 130 17.29 11.36 6.34
N MET A 131 17.59 11.09 7.62
CA MET A 131 18.98 11.04 8.11
C MET A 131 19.80 9.95 7.38
N LEU A 132 19.20 8.79 7.12
CA LEU A 132 19.83 7.74 6.32
C LEU A 132 20.10 8.21 4.88
N CYS A 133 19.12 8.85 4.23
CA CYS A 133 19.30 9.42 2.89
C CYS A 133 20.41 10.49 2.85
N TRP A 134 20.50 11.32 3.89
CA TRP A 134 21.58 12.29 4.03
C TRP A 134 22.95 11.61 4.17
N SER A 135 23.03 10.52 4.93
CA SER A 135 24.26 9.72 5.04
C SER A 135 24.70 9.13 3.69
N ILE A 136 23.75 8.68 2.86
CA ILE A 136 24.05 8.22 1.49
C ILE A 136 24.62 9.37 0.64
N TYR A 137 24.07 10.57 0.78
CA TYR A 137 24.53 11.72 0.02
C TYR A 137 25.96 12.12 0.39
N GLN A 138 26.25 12.22 1.70
CA GLN A 138 27.51 12.75 2.25
C GLN A 138 28.60 11.69 2.47
N ASN A 139 28.29 10.57 3.12
CA ASN A 139 29.31 9.63 3.61
C ASN A 139 29.72 8.59 2.57
N VAL A 140 28.85 8.22 1.63
CA VAL A 140 29.18 7.21 0.61
C VAL A 140 30.39 7.59 -0.26
N PRO A 141 30.50 8.83 -0.79
CA PRO A 141 31.69 9.23 -1.56
C PRO A 141 32.99 9.25 -0.74
N GLU A 142 32.88 9.40 0.58
CA GLU A 142 34.03 9.46 1.50
C GLU A 142 34.49 8.06 1.91
N VAL A 143 33.55 7.15 2.19
CA VAL A 143 33.82 5.85 2.81
C VAL A 143 33.93 4.72 1.79
N MET A 144 33.15 4.76 0.70
CA MET A 144 33.13 3.68 -0.30
C MET A 144 34.06 4.00 -1.46
N SER A 145 34.95 3.06 -1.81
CA SER A 145 35.82 3.20 -2.97
C SER A 145 35.03 2.97 -4.26
N TYR A 146 35.09 3.96 -5.16
CA TYR A 146 34.45 3.87 -6.47
C TYR A 146 35.26 2.99 -7.42
N GLY A 147 34.55 2.16 -8.16
CA GLY A 147 35.14 1.15 -9.04
C GLY A 147 34.22 -0.05 -9.20
N CYS A 148 34.70 -1.03 -9.97
CA CYS A 148 34.00 -2.28 -10.21
C CYS A 148 34.66 -3.42 -9.47
N TYR A 149 33.83 -4.29 -8.89
CA TYR A 149 34.24 -5.40 -8.05
C TYR A 149 33.82 -6.72 -8.68
N ASN A 150 34.61 -7.76 -8.44
CA ASN A 150 34.28 -9.11 -8.89
C ASN A 150 33.12 -9.70 -8.08
N GLY A 151 32.13 -10.28 -8.75
CA GLY A 151 30.93 -10.88 -8.16
C GLY A 151 31.20 -12.06 -7.22
N LYS A 152 32.34 -12.74 -7.28
CA LYS A 152 32.72 -13.83 -6.36
C LYS A 152 33.60 -13.35 -5.21
N THR A 153 34.69 -12.66 -5.54
CA THR A 153 35.76 -12.35 -4.57
C THR A 153 35.58 -11.00 -3.88
N ALA A 154 34.64 -10.15 -4.32
CA ALA A 154 34.49 -8.77 -3.86
C ALA A 154 35.77 -7.92 -3.99
N GLN A 155 36.74 -8.36 -4.78
CA GLN A 155 37.97 -7.63 -5.02
C GLN A 155 37.77 -6.58 -6.11
N LEU A 156 38.41 -5.43 -5.94
CA LEU A 156 38.40 -4.34 -6.90
C LEU A 156 39.11 -4.80 -8.18
N TYR A 157 38.37 -4.81 -9.29
CA TYR A 157 38.84 -5.23 -10.61
C TYR A 157 39.30 -4.05 -11.47
N THR A 158 38.59 -2.91 -11.43
CA THR A 158 38.98 -1.69 -12.16
C THR A 158 38.43 -0.42 -11.52
N THR A 159 39.22 0.64 -11.55
CA THR A 159 38.84 2.01 -11.14
C THR A 159 38.45 2.89 -12.32
N ASN A 160 38.84 2.54 -13.56
CA ASN A 160 38.72 3.39 -14.75
C ASN A 160 37.37 3.28 -15.50
N GLY A 161 36.32 2.86 -14.79
CA GLY A 161 34.96 2.79 -15.32
C GLY A 161 34.74 1.65 -16.30
N TYR A 162 33.52 1.10 -16.28
CA TYR A 162 33.02 0.20 -17.32
C TYR A 162 32.41 1.05 -18.44
N PRO A 163 32.51 0.70 -19.75
CA PRO A 163 31.85 1.46 -20.82
C PRO A 163 30.39 1.75 -20.48
N ASN A 164 29.96 3.00 -20.73
CA ASN A 164 28.66 3.60 -20.42
C ASN A 164 27.45 2.89 -21.08
N ARG A 165 27.25 1.59 -20.78
CA ARG A 165 26.11 0.81 -21.26
C ARG A 165 25.27 0.38 -20.06
N PHE A 166 24.00 0.73 -20.12
CA PHE A 166 22.96 0.34 -19.16
C PHE A 166 22.98 -1.16 -18.82
N ALA A 167 23.32 -2.01 -19.79
CA ALA A 167 23.45 -3.46 -19.61
C ALA A 167 24.39 -3.89 -18.47
N TYR A 168 25.47 -3.15 -18.19
CA TYR A 168 26.42 -3.52 -17.14
C TYR A 168 25.90 -3.26 -15.72
N MET A 169 24.89 -2.40 -15.55
CA MET A 169 24.17 -2.22 -14.28
C MET A 169 23.42 -3.50 -13.88
N PHE A 170 22.99 -4.28 -14.87
CA PHE A 170 22.32 -5.56 -14.68
C PHE A 170 23.29 -6.73 -14.78
N GLY A 171 24.60 -6.50 -14.95
CA GLY A 171 25.61 -7.56 -14.98
C GLY A 171 25.46 -8.54 -13.81
N PRO A 172 25.38 -8.06 -12.56
CA PRO A 172 25.14 -8.91 -11.38
C PRO A 172 23.80 -9.67 -11.37
N TYR A 173 22.80 -9.19 -12.12
CA TYR A 173 21.50 -9.85 -12.25
C TYR A 173 21.52 -10.95 -13.32
N LEU A 174 22.35 -10.78 -14.35
CA LEU A 174 22.38 -11.65 -15.53
C LEU A 174 23.38 -12.80 -15.40
N SER A 175 24.41 -12.64 -14.56
CA SER A 175 25.37 -13.70 -14.28
C SER A 175 25.77 -13.74 -12.82
N GLU A 176 25.91 -14.95 -12.27
CA GLU A 176 26.32 -15.18 -10.88
C GLU A 176 27.74 -14.63 -10.58
N GLU A 177 28.56 -14.46 -11.62
CA GLU A 177 29.91 -13.88 -11.55
C GLU A 177 29.97 -12.42 -12.02
N GLY A 178 28.82 -11.82 -12.31
CA GLY A 178 28.71 -10.48 -12.86
C GLY A 178 29.39 -9.44 -11.97
N PRO A 179 30.18 -8.51 -12.54
CA PRO A 179 30.82 -7.47 -11.75
C PRO A 179 29.76 -6.48 -11.25
N PHE A 180 29.83 -6.09 -9.98
CA PHE A 180 29.03 -4.99 -9.45
C PHE A 180 29.91 -3.75 -9.30
N CYS A 181 29.41 -2.60 -9.71
CA CYS A 181 30.18 -1.35 -9.74
C CYS A 181 29.54 -0.30 -8.86
N MET A 182 30.37 0.46 -8.15
CA MET A 182 29.96 1.65 -7.43
C MET A 182 30.51 2.90 -8.13
N ASN A 183 29.60 3.76 -8.56
CA ASN A 183 29.91 5.04 -9.19
C ASN A 183 28.86 6.08 -8.78
N PHE A 184 29.06 7.33 -9.17
CA PHE A 184 28.11 8.40 -8.90
C PHE A 184 26.71 8.11 -9.43
N THR A 185 26.59 7.49 -10.61
CA THR A 185 25.30 7.14 -11.23
C THR A 185 24.51 6.15 -10.38
N ILE A 186 25.13 5.05 -9.95
CA ILE A 186 24.50 4.03 -9.10
C ILE A 186 24.10 4.64 -7.75
N LYS A 187 24.95 5.48 -7.16
CA LYS A 187 24.61 6.22 -5.93
C LYS A 187 23.33 7.03 -6.11
N TRP A 188 23.25 7.82 -7.17
CA TRP A 188 22.09 8.68 -7.43
C TRP A 188 20.83 7.89 -7.80
N ILE A 189 20.95 6.77 -8.50
CA ILE A 189 19.82 5.87 -8.77
C ILE A 189 19.28 5.29 -7.46
N PHE A 190 20.16 4.72 -6.63
CA PHE A 190 19.77 4.14 -5.34
C PHE A 190 19.12 5.19 -4.42
N LEU A 191 19.73 6.38 -4.33
CA LEU A 191 19.19 7.49 -3.56
C LEU A 191 17.84 7.99 -4.11
N SER A 192 17.67 8.05 -5.43
CA SER A 192 16.41 8.45 -6.07
C SER A 192 15.27 7.50 -5.72
N PHE A 193 15.52 6.18 -5.74
CA PHE A 193 14.51 5.20 -5.33
C PHE A 193 14.14 5.35 -3.85
N LEU A 194 15.12 5.57 -2.97
CA LEU A 194 14.85 5.83 -1.55
C LEU A 194 14.03 7.12 -1.34
N LEU A 195 14.33 8.18 -2.08
CA LEU A 195 13.57 9.44 -2.04
C LEU A 195 12.16 9.28 -2.61
N ALA A 196 11.96 8.46 -3.63
CA ALA A 196 10.62 8.13 -4.14
C ALA A 196 9.77 7.44 -3.06
N ILE A 197 10.36 6.50 -2.30
CA ILE A 197 9.70 5.89 -1.14
C ILE A 197 9.43 6.94 -0.04
N GLN A 198 10.31 7.92 0.15
CA GLN A 198 10.06 9.02 1.08
C GLN A 198 8.86 9.87 0.67
N VAL A 199 8.70 10.17 -0.61
CA VAL A 199 7.55 10.94 -1.12
C VAL A 199 6.25 10.19 -0.82
N LEU A 200 6.20 8.88 -1.10
CA LEU A 200 5.04 8.04 -0.73
C LEU A 200 4.77 8.07 0.78
N SER A 201 5.84 8.03 1.59
CA SER A 201 5.72 8.09 3.06
C SER A 201 5.15 9.43 3.55
N ILE A 202 5.44 10.54 2.88
CA ILE A 202 4.85 11.86 3.19
C ILE A 202 3.37 11.89 2.81
N LEU A 203 3.00 11.34 1.65
CA LEU A 203 1.60 11.26 1.22
C LEU A 203 0.76 10.42 2.20
N TRP A 204 1.26 9.26 2.61
CA TRP A 204 0.59 8.44 3.62
C TRP A 204 0.51 9.11 4.98
N PHE A 205 1.56 9.83 5.40
CA PHE A 205 1.51 10.58 6.65
C PHE A 205 0.41 11.65 6.62
N GLY A 206 0.23 12.32 5.49
CA GLY A 206 -0.89 13.25 5.27
C GLY A 206 -2.25 12.59 5.48
N MET A 207 -2.44 11.37 4.95
CA MET A 207 -3.68 10.60 5.17
C MET A 207 -3.85 10.16 6.62
N ILE A 208 -2.78 9.73 7.29
CA ILE A 208 -2.81 9.38 8.72
C ILE A 208 -3.20 10.60 9.57
N LEU A 209 -2.64 11.77 9.29
CA LEU A 209 -2.99 13.01 9.98
C LEU A 209 -4.44 13.43 9.71
N ARG A 210 -4.94 13.25 8.48
CA ARG A 210 -6.36 13.50 8.15
C ARG A 210 -7.28 12.62 9.00
N VAL A 211 -6.99 11.32 9.10
CA VAL A 211 -7.75 10.39 9.96
C VAL A 211 -7.63 10.80 11.43
N ALA A 212 -6.45 11.22 11.89
CA ALA A 212 -6.25 11.65 13.27
C ALA A 212 -7.06 12.91 13.62
N ILE A 213 -7.09 13.90 12.72
CA ILE A 213 -7.87 15.13 12.90
C ILE A 213 -9.37 14.80 12.89
N ASN A 214 -9.81 13.93 11.99
CA ASN A 214 -11.21 13.48 11.94
C ASN A 214 -11.58 12.75 13.23
N ALA A 215 -10.76 11.82 13.71
CA ALA A 215 -11.00 11.10 14.95
C ALA A 215 -11.10 12.04 16.17
N LEU A 216 -10.34 13.13 16.20
CA LEU A 216 -10.45 14.15 17.26
C LEU A 216 -11.73 14.99 17.17
N ARG A 217 -12.28 15.16 15.96
CA ARG A 217 -13.52 15.92 15.72
C ARG A 217 -14.79 15.08 15.92
N SER A 218 -14.78 13.82 15.47
CA SER A 218 -15.95 12.92 15.47
C SER A 218 -15.95 11.88 16.59
N GLY A 219 -14.83 11.71 17.31
CA GLY A 219 -14.68 10.70 18.36
C GLY A 219 -14.47 9.26 17.86
N SER A 220 -14.41 9.03 16.55
CA SER A 220 -14.16 7.70 15.95
C SER A 220 -13.09 7.76 14.86
N ALA A 221 -12.12 6.84 14.92
CA ALA A 221 -11.11 6.65 13.88
C ALA A 221 -11.68 5.77 12.75
N GLU A 222 -12.34 6.41 11.80
CA GLU A 222 -12.91 5.77 10.61
C GLU A 222 -11.93 5.82 9.42
N ASP A 223 -11.94 4.77 8.59
CA ASP A 223 -10.99 4.55 7.49
C ASP A 223 -11.49 5.26 6.22
N THR A 224 -10.94 6.43 5.88
CA THR A 224 -11.37 7.24 4.73
C THR A 224 -10.98 6.66 3.37
N ARG A 225 -10.41 5.45 3.33
CA ARG A 225 -9.88 4.82 2.12
C ARG A 225 -10.96 4.24 1.20
N SER A 226 -12.20 4.18 1.66
CA SER A 226 -13.38 3.65 0.94
C SER A 226 -14.51 4.67 0.72
N ASP A 227 -14.37 5.91 1.17
CA ASP A 227 -15.56 6.74 1.45
C ASP A 227 -16.10 7.59 0.27
N ASP A 228 -15.29 7.99 -0.74
CA ASP A 228 -15.86 8.80 -1.84
C ASP A 228 -16.48 7.96 -3.00
N GLU A 229 -17.23 6.90 -2.70
CA GLU A 229 -18.07 6.23 -3.72
C GLU A 229 -19.45 6.88 -3.92
N ASP A 230 -19.71 8.05 -3.32
CA ASP A 230 -20.89 8.87 -3.62
C ASP A 230 -20.71 10.35 -3.20
N GLU A 231 -19.70 11.05 -3.72
CA GLU A 231 -19.77 12.52 -3.77
C GLU A 231 -20.54 12.92 -5.04
N GLY A 232 -21.85 12.66 -5.01
CA GLY A 232 -22.81 13.37 -5.85
C GLY A 232 -22.81 14.84 -5.48
N GLU A 233 -22.86 15.69 -6.50
CA GLU A 233 -23.01 17.13 -6.39
C GLU A 233 -24.26 17.49 -5.54
N GLU A 234 -24.08 17.83 -4.28
CA GLU A 234 -25.08 18.60 -3.52
C GLU A 234 -24.52 20.01 -3.33
N GLU A 235 -24.77 20.85 -4.34
CA GLU A 235 -24.81 22.30 -4.19
C GLU A 235 -26.03 22.65 -3.33
N ASP A 236 -25.85 22.74 -2.01
CA ASP A 236 -26.86 23.36 -1.15
C ASP A 236 -26.68 24.89 -1.19
N GLU A 237 -27.50 25.52 -2.04
CA GLU A 237 -27.77 26.94 -2.05
C GLU A 237 -28.39 27.37 -0.71
N GLU A 238 -27.66 28.18 0.08
CA GLU A 238 -28.25 28.91 1.21
C GLU A 238 -29.13 30.06 0.68
N GLU A 239 -30.41 29.79 0.43
CA GLU A 239 -31.41 30.85 0.22
C GLU A 239 -32.05 31.26 1.56
N ASN A 240 -31.75 32.49 2.00
CA ASN A 240 -32.40 33.16 3.13
C ASN A 240 -33.90 33.33 2.87
N VAL A 241 -34.77 32.80 3.74
CA VAL A 241 -36.16 33.28 3.84
C VAL A 241 -36.58 33.50 5.29
N ASP A 242 -37.14 34.69 5.47
CA ASP A 242 -37.47 35.42 6.68
C ASP A 242 -38.58 34.81 7.54
N ILE A 243 -38.57 35.13 8.83
CA ILE A 243 -39.49 34.66 9.87
C ILE A 243 -40.82 35.42 9.83
N SER A 244 -41.97 34.71 9.81
CA SER A 244 -43.23 35.22 10.38
C SER A 244 -44.22 34.14 10.87
N VAL A 245 -44.23 34.00 12.21
CA VAL A 245 -45.28 33.70 13.21
C VAL A 245 -46.75 33.35 12.78
N SER A 246 -47.14 32.08 13.07
CA SER A 246 -48.31 31.59 13.88
C SER A 246 -49.74 31.46 13.25
N PRO A 247 -50.76 30.87 13.95
CA PRO A 247 -51.07 29.42 14.02
C PRO A 247 -52.56 29.08 13.68
N ASN A 248 -52.91 27.78 13.51
CA ASN A 248 -54.10 27.11 14.13
C ASN A 248 -54.61 25.83 13.40
N ASN A 249 -54.80 24.79 14.22
CA ASN A 249 -55.91 23.82 14.37
C ASN A 249 -56.53 22.95 13.25
N GLU A 250 -56.95 21.77 13.77
CA GLU A 250 -57.97 20.79 13.36
C GLU A 250 -57.56 19.64 12.42
N SER A 251 -58.15 18.45 12.47
CA SER A 251 -58.65 17.53 13.52
C SER A 251 -59.09 16.23 12.80
N LEU A 252 -59.09 15.09 13.51
CA LEU A 252 -59.92 13.87 13.27
C LEU A 252 -59.76 13.11 11.92
N SER A 253 -59.56 11.78 11.86
CA SER A 253 -60.36 10.75 12.54
C SER A 253 -59.88 9.32 12.16
N ARG A 254 -60.01 8.38 13.13
CA ARG A 254 -60.48 6.96 13.09
C ARG A 254 -59.97 6.00 11.98
N ALA A 255 -59.86 4.67 12.13
CA ALA A 255 -59.74 3.67 13.19
C ALA A 255 -59.79 2.29 12.49
N ALA A 256 -58.93 1.35 12.91
CA ALA A 256 -59.15 -0.11 13.06
C ALA A 256 -59.43 -1.06 11.86
N ALA A 257 -58.69 -2.21 11.91
CA ALA A 257 -59.05 -3.61 11.60
C ALA A 257 -59.28 -4.00 10.11
N GLU A 258 -59.04 -5.22 9.59
CA GLU A 258 -58.55 -6.52 10.06
C GLU A 258 -58.25 -7.41 8.81
N LYS A 259 -57.27 -8.33 8.95
CA LYS A 259 -57.13 -9.70 8.39
C LYS A 259 -57.71 -10.18 7.02
N ALA A 260 -56.80 -10.84 6.29
CA ALA A 260 -56.85 -12.25 5.76
C ALA A 260 -57.20 -12.56 4.28
N SER A 261 -56.18 -13.09 3.58
CA SER A 261 -56.07 -14.41 2.88
C SER A 261 -56.95 -14.83 1.70
N GLY A 262 -56.26 -15.32 0.64
CA GLY A 262 -56.71 -16.30 -0.37
C GLY A 262 -57.26 -15.71 -1.68
N SER A 263 -57.15 -16.28 -2.88
CA SER A 263 -56.43 -17.40 -3.49
C SER A 263 -56.92 -17.48 -4.95
N GLU A 264 -55.99 -17.59 -5.91
CA GLU A 264 -56.05 -18.27 -7.23
C GLU A 264 -57.13 -18.00 -8.33
N GLY A 265 -56.62 -18.00 -9.57
CA GLY A 265 -57.30 -18.17 -10.85
C GLY A 265 -56.51 -17.40 -11.93
N SER A 266 -56.18 -17.88 -13.13
CA SER A 266 -56.54 -19.06 -13.90
C SER A 266 -55.59 -19.15 -15.11
N TRP A 267 -55.37 -20.37 -15.57
CA TRP A 267 -54.56 -20.86 -16.70
C TRP A 267 -54.91 -20.31 -18.09
N ARG A 268 -53.93 -20.27 -19.02
CA ARG A 268 -54.03 -20.87 -20.37
C ARG A 268 -52.67 -21.01 -21.09
N ARG A 269 -52.65 -22.02 -21.96
CA ARG A 269 -51.54 -22.76 -22.58
C ARG A 269 -51.53 -22.49 -24.10
N ALA A 270 -50.37 -22.48 -24.76
CA ALA A 270 -50.04 -23.36 -25.92
C ALA A 270 -49.00 -22.80 -26.93
N ASN A 271 -48.10 -23.73 -27.30
CA ASN A 271 -47.47 -24.00 -28.60
C ASN A 271 -46.20 -23.25 -29.08
N ALA A 272 -45.17 -24.08 -29.34
CA ALA A 272 -43.88 -23.83 -29.99
C ALA A 272 -44.03 -23.69 -31.53
N PRO A 273 -42.99 -23.40 -32.35
CA PRO A 273 -41.74 -24.18 -32.46
C PRO A 273 -40.43 -23.37 -32.65
N ALA A 274 -39.29 -24.07 -32.51
CA ALA A 274 -37.94 -23.57 -32.74
C ALA A 274 -37.53 -23.57 -34.23
N PRO A 275 -36.56 -22.70 -34.59
CA PRO A 275 -35.56 -23.10 -35.58
C PRO A 275 -34.12 -22.82 -35.13
N THR A 276 -33.21 -23.65 -35.62
CA THR A 276 -31.75 -23.63 -35.44
C THR A 276 -31.05 -22.70 -36.43
N ARG A 277 -30.10 -21.85 -35.97
CA ARG A 277 -28.68 -21.78 -36.42
C ARG A 277 -27.94 -20.52 -35.93
N ARG A 278 -26.78 -20.78 -35.29
CA ARG A 278 -25.42 -20.24 -35.58
C ARG A 278 -25.25 -18.73 -35.77
N GLY A 279 -24.46 -18.10 -34.88
CA GLY A 279 -23.76 -16.84 -35.14
C GLY A 279 -23.59 -16.00 -33.89
N GLY A 280 -22.35 -15.66 -33.55
CA GLY A 280 -22.02 -14.80 -32.41
C GLY A 280 -22.68 -13.43 -32.53
N GLY A 281 -23.18 -12.94 -31.39
CA GLY A 281 -23.75 -11.61 -31.22
C GLY A 281 -23.61 -11.21 -29.76
N ILE A 282 -23.14 -9.99 -29.55
CA ILE A 282 -22.97 -9.33 -28.24
C ILE A 282 -24.33 -9.33 -27.52
N LEU A 283 -24.37 -9.90 -26.31
CA LEU A 283 -25.59 -9.97 -25.50
C LEU A 283 -26.08 -8.55 -25.18
N GLY A 284 -27.33 -8.28 -25.54
CA GLY A 284 -28.02 -7.03 -25.19
C GLY A 284 -28.35 -6.97 -23.70
N ASP A 285 -28.46 -5.75 -23.16
CA ASP A 285 -28.68 -5.46 -21.73
C ASP A 285 -29.88 -6.21 -21.12
N SER A 286 -30.87 -6.57 -21.95
CA SER A 286 -32.04 -7.37 -21.57
C SER A 286 -31.68 -8.81 -21.15
N ASP A 287 -30.75 -9.46 -21.85
CA ASP A 287 -30.35 -10.84 -21.55
C ASP A 287 -29.45 -10.90 -20.30
N ARG A 288 -28.70 -9.82 -20.03
CA ARG A 288 -27.92 -9.65 -18.82
C ARG A 288 -28.81 -9.56 -17.58
N LYS A 289 -29.89 -8.77 -17.64
CA LYS A 289 -30.89 -8.66 -16.56
C LYS A 289 -31.61 -9.98 -16.30
N ALA A 290 -31.96 -10.71 -17.36
CA ALA A 290 -32.59 -12.03 -17.24
C ALA A 290 -31.67 -13.11 -16.60
N LEU A 291 -30.35 -13.01 -16.81
CA LEU A 291 -29.37 -13.89 -16.17
C LEU A 291 -29.13 -13.53 -14.70
N LEU A 292 -29.10 -12.25 -14.36
CA LEU A 292 -28.88 -11.78 -12.97
C LEU A 292 -30.05 -12.13 -12.04
N GLY A 293 -31.29 -12.00 -12.53
CA GLY A 293 -32.48 -12.42 -11.77
C GLY A 293 -32.53 -13.93 -11.51
N ARG A 294 -31.86 -14.74 -12.34
CA ARG A 294 -31.78 -16.21 -12.17
C ARG A 294 -30.68 -16.65 -11.20
N ILE A 295 -29.71 -15.77 -10.94
CA ILE A 295 -28.61 -15.98 -9.97
C ILE A 295 -28.98 -15.40 -8.59
N GLY A 296 -30.09 -14.66 -8.48
CA GLY A 296 -30.58 -14.12 -7.21
C GLY A 296 -29.79 -12.91 -6.71
N CYS A 297 -29.15 -12.16 -7.61
CA CYS A 297 -28.34 -10.98 -7.29
C CYS A 297 -29.04 -9.65 -7.62
N ASP A 298 -30.35 -9.57 -7.46
CA ASP A 298 -31.05 -8.28 -7.54
C ASP A 298 -30.95 -7.59 -6.17
N LYS A 299 -30.29 -6.43 -6.13
CA LYS A 299 -30.25 -5.55 -4.94
C LYS A 299 -31.66 -5.01 -4.68
N PRO A 300 -32.15 -4.98 -3.43
CA PRO A 300 -33.44 -4.37 -3.12
C PRO A 300 -33.37 -2.87 -3.36
N THR A 301 -34.20 -2.36 -4.26
CA THR A 301 -34.54 -0.94 -4.36
C THR A 301 -35.52 -0.64 -3.23
N HIS A 302 -35.12 0.24 -2.30
CA HIS A 302 -36.02 0.81 -1.31
C HIS A 302 -36.87 1.88 -1.99
N ASP A 303 -38.19 1.66 -2.04
CA ASP A 303 -39.22 2.70 -2.16
C ASP A 303 -39.55 3.24 -0.75
#